data_AF-J3MMQ9-F1
#
_entry.id   AF-J3MMQ9-F1
#
_cell.length_a   1.000
_cell.length_b   1.000
_cell.length_c   1.000
_cell.angle_alpha   90.00
_cell.angle_beta   90.00
_cell.angle_gamma   90.00
#
_symmetry.space_group_name_H-M   'P 1'
#
loop_
_entity.id
_entity.type
_entity.pdbx_description
1 polymer ?
#
loop_
_entity_poly.entity_id
_entity_poly.type
_entity_poly.pdbx_seq_one_letter_code
_entity_poly.pdbx_strand_id
1 'polypeptide(L)'
;MKEQPPLRTLRSLTMRTTSTGDLRKSMMEDMPMVSSRVDGPNGRKIDGFLYKYRKGEEVRIVCVCHGNFLTPAEFVKHAGGGDVTNPLRHIVVNPSPSVFL
;
A
#
# COMPACT_ATOMS: atom_id res chain seq x y z
N MET A 1 -20.18 15.96 6.57
CA MET A 1 -19.98 14.98 5.48
C MET A 1 -18.59 15.23 4.91
N LYS A 2 -17.62 14.35 5.18
CA LYS A 2 -16.26 14.51 4.63
C LYS A 2 -16.31 14.04 3.18
N GLU A 3 -16.24 14.98 2.25
CA GLU A 3 -16.17 14.71 0.82
C GLU A 3 -14.97 13.80 0.55
N GLN A 4 -15.25 12.62 0.01
CA GLN A 4 -14.21 11.77 -0.55
C GLN A 4 -13.69 12.49 -1.80
N PRO A 5 -12.40 12.80 -1.91
CA PRO A 5 -11.87 13.36 -3.16
C PRO A 5 -12.19 12.36 -4.28
N PRO A 6 -12.72 12.82 -5.42
CA PRO A 6 -13.22 11.94 -6.47
C PRO A 6 -12.11 10.96 -6.84
N LEU A 7 -12.42 9.66 -6.78
CA LEU A 7 -11.59 8.64 -7.37
C LEU A 7 -11.39 9.07 -8.82
N ARG A 8 -10.16 9.49 -9.17
CA ARG A 8 -9.82 9.91 -10.52
C ARG A 8 -10.19 8.75 -11.42
N THR A 9 -11.31 8.88 -12.12
CA THR A 9 -11.76 7.88 -13.07
C THR A 9 -10.64 7.70 -14.09
N LEU A 10 -10.47 6.49 -14.60
CA LEU A 10 -9.47 6.14 -15.61
C LEU A 10 -9.43 7.15 -16.79
N ARG A 11 -10.56 7.83 -17.04
CA ARG A 11 -10.74 8.89 -18.02
C ARG A 11 -10.02 10.22 -17.73
N SER A 12 -9.63 10.51 -16.49
CA SER A 12 -8.93 11.76 -16.16
C SER A 12 -7.43 11.72 -16.47
N LEU A 13 -6.89 10.54 -16.82
CA LEU A 13 -5.47 10.32 -17.10
C LEU A 13 -5.11 10.52 -18.58
N THR A 14 -6.08 10.69 -19.48
CA THR A 14 -5.85 10.75 -20.93
C THR A 14 -5.33 12.09 -21.47
N MET A 15 -5.03 13.08 -20.62
CA MET A 15 -4.58 14.41 -21.06
C MET A 15 -3.11 14.72 -20.78
N ARG A 16 -2.27 13.71 -20.49
CA ARG A 16 -0.81 13.88 -20.51
C ARG A 16 -0.16 12.67 -21.16
N THR A 17 0.33 12.89 -22.37
CA THR A 17 1.09 11.96 -23.18
C THR A 17 2.31 11.43 -22.43
N THR A 18 2.58 10.13 -22.55
CA THR A 18 3.88 9.42 -22.61
C THR A 18 3.57 7.94 -22.41
N SER A 19 4.48 7.06 -22.81
CA SER A 19 4.23 5.64 -23.04
C SER A 19 3.55 4.90 -21.88
N THR A 20 2.96 3.74 -22.16
CA THR A 20 2.48 2.81 -21.11
C THR A 20 3.54 2.48 -20.05
N GLY A 21 4.84 2.66 -20.36
CA GLY A 21 5.96 2.53 -19.43
C GLY A 21 6.06 3.67 -18.41
N ASP A 22 5.79 4.91 -18.80
CA ASP A 22 5.90 6.10 -17.92
C ASP A 22 4.74 6.18 -16.93
N LEU A 23 3.54 5.80 -17.40
CA LEU A 23 2.39 5.59 -16.52
C LEU A 23 2.70 4.50 -15.50
N ARG A 24 3.24 3.34 -15.92
CA ARG A 24 3.59 2.22 -15.04
C ARG A 24 4.61 2.64 -13.99
N LYS A 25 5.65 3.38 -14.37
CA LYS A 25 6.64 3.92 -13.45
C LYS A 25 6.00 4.79 -12.38
N SER A 26 5.13 5.73 -12.78
CA SER A 26 4.47 6.67 -11.86
C SER A 26 3.49 5.97 -10.91
N MET A 27 2.68 5.01 -11.37
CA MET A 27 1.80 4.23 -10.48
C MET A 27 2.58 3.32 -9.52
N MET A 28 3.73 2.75 -9.93
CA MET A 28 4.58 1.97 -9.03
C MET A 28 5.25 2.83 -7.96
N GLU A 29 5.68 4.04 -8.30
CA GLU A 29 6.25 4.99 -7.33
C GLU A 29 5.19 5.52 -6.35
N ASP A 30 3.96 5.74 -6.83
CA ASP A 30 2.87 6.26 -6.01
C ASP A 30 2.20 5.19 -5.11
N MET A 31 2.33 3.90 -5.42
CA MET A 31 1.63 2.80 -4.72
C MET A 31 2.46 1.51 -4.64
N PRO A 32 3.58 1.50 -3.92
CA PRO A 32 4.45 0.32 -3.82
C PRO A 32 3.77 -0.83 -3.03
N MET A 33 4.09 -2.06 -3.41
CA MET A 33 3.66 -3.26 -2.67
C MET A 33 4.40 -3.34 -1.34
N VAL A 34 3.72 -3.81 -0.31
CA VAL A 34 4.29 -4.05 1.02
C VAL A 34 3.92 -5.42 1.54
N SER A 35 4.74 -5.94 2.44
CA SER A 35 4.43 -7.17 3.18
C SER A 35 4.69 -6.99 4.67
N SER A 36 3.89 -7.68 5.49
CA SER A 36 4.10 -7.71 6.94
C SER A 36 5.24 -8.67 7.29
N ARG A 37 6.10 -8.25 8.21
CA ARG A 37 7.08 -9.11 8.87
C ARG A 37 6.74 -9.20 10.35
N VAL A 38 6.03 -10.27 10.70
CA VAL A 38 5.68 -10.61 12.08
C VAL A 38 6.29 -11.97 12.39
N ASP A 39 7.18 -12.01 13.38
CA ASP A 39 7.81 -13.24 13.84
C ASP A 39 6.96 -13.86 14.96
N GLY A 40 6.69 -15.17 14.89
CA GLY A 40 5.98 -15.91 15.93
C GLY A 40 5.05 -17.01 15.39
N PRO A 41 4.58 -17.92 16.25
CA PRO A 41 3.76 -19.08 15.84
C PRO A 41 2.40 -18.69 15.23
N ASN A 42 1.91 -17.49 15.52
CA ASN A 42 0.65 -16.95 14.97
C ASN A 42 0.87 -15.90 13.86
N GLY A 43 2.13 -15.59 13.55
CA GLY A 43 2.47 -14.61 12.53
C GLY A 43 2.14 -15.13 11.14
N ARG A 44 1.34 -14.38 10.38
CA ARG A 44 1.06 -14.66 8.98
C ARG A 44 1.65 -13.55 8.13
N LYS A 45 2.36 -13.92 7.07
CA LYS A 45 2.75 -12.95 6.05
C LYS A 45 1.50 -12.55 5.27
N ILE A 46 1.13 -11.28 5.36
CA ILE A 46 0.10 -10.67 4.54
C ILE A 46 0.73 -9.60 3.65
N ASP A 47 0.16 -9.42 2.47
CA ASP A 47 0.61 -8.43 1.50
C ASP A 47 -0.39 -7.27 1.40
N GLY A 48 0.08 -6.13 0.90
CA GLY A 48 -0.72 -4.93 0.74
C GLY A 48 -0.07 -3.94 -0.21
N PHE A 49 -0.72 -2.79 -0.38
CA PHE A 49 -0.19 -1.67 -1.15
C PHE A 49 -0.22 -0.40 -0.30
N LEU A 50 0.88 0.34 -0.31
CA LEU A 50 0.91 1.67 0.30
C LEU A 50 0.01 2.62 -0.48
N TYR A 51 -0.91 3.27 0.22
CA TYR A 51 -1.86 4.19 -0.38
C TYR A 51 -1.50 5.64 -0.04
N LYS A 52 -1.28 6.44 -1.09
CA LYS A 52 -1.06 7.90 -1.09
C LYS A 52 -0.11 8.41 0.01
N TYR A 53 1.17 8.49 -0.32
CA TYR A 53 2.17 9.21 0.46
C TYR A 53 2.21 10.69 0.06
N ARG A 54 1.27 11.51 0.53
CA ARG A 54 1.41 12.97 0.43
C ARG A 54 2.16 13.49 1.63
N LYS A 55 3.07 14.44 1.42
CA LYS A 55 3.87 15.05 2.48
C LYS A 55 2.92 15.65 3.53
N GLY A 56 2.89 15.05 4.73
CA GLY A 56 2.04 15.46 5.85
C GLY A 56 0.72 14.70 6.01
N GLU A 57 0.39 13.75 5.12
CA GLU A 57 -0.75 12.83 5.30
C GLU A 57 -0.29 11.53 5.99
N GLU A 58 -1.18 10.91 6.77
CA GLU A 58 -0.95 9.61 7.40
C GLU A 58 -0.92 8.49 6.35
N VAL A 59 0.09 7.63 6.46
CA VAL A 59 0.24 6.47 5.58
C VAL A 59 -0.90 5.47 5.82
N ARG A 60 -1.51 4.99 4.73
CA ARG A 60 -2.48 3.88 4.75
C ARG A 60 -2.00 2.72 3.91
N ILE A 61 -2.44 1.52 4.24
CA ILE A 61 -2.12 0.29 3.51
C ILE A 61 -3.43 -0.38 3.12
N VAL A 62 -3.60 -0.67 1.84
CA VAL A 62 -4.69 -1.54 1.37
C VAL A 62 -4.23 -2.97 1.49
N CYS A 63 -4.87 -3.76 2.34
CA CYS A 63 -4.55 -5.18 2.49
C CYS A 63 -5.18 -5.99 1.35
N VAL A 64 -4.41 -6.90 0.73
CA VAL A 64 -4.93 -7.73 -0.39
C VAL A 64 -5.91 -8.80 0.05
N CYS A 65 -5.96 -9.14 1.34
CA CYS A 65 -6.86 -10.17 1.87
C CYS A 65 -8.33 -9.77 1.74
N HIS A 66 -8.66 -8.50 1.97
CA HIS A 66 -10.05 -8.01 2.05
C HIS A 66 -10.29 -6.68 1.32
N GLY A 67 -9.23 -6.00 0.87
CA GLY A 67 -9.34 -4.69 0.20
C GLY A 67 -9.56 -3.50 1.15
N ASN A 68 -9.52 -3.70 2.47
CA ASN A 68 -9.68 -2.64 3.46
C ASN A 68 -8.41 -1.79 3.60
N PHE A 69 -8.62 -0.49 3.83
CA PHE A 69 -7.58 0.44 4.25
C PHE A 69 -7.29 0.25 5.73
N LEU A 70 -6.03 -0.05 6.04
CA LEU A 70 -5.52 -0.22 7.39
C LEU A 70 -4.46 0.85 7.67
N THR A 71 -4.39 1.31 8.91
CA THR A 71 -3.20 1.98 9.42
C THR A 71 -2.04 0.98 9.52
N PRO A 72 -0.79 1.44 9.60
CA PRO A 72 0.36 0.55 9.79
C PRO A 72 0.21 -0.38 11.01
N ALA A 73 -0.32 0.13 12.12
CA ALA A 73 -0.56 -0.66 13.33
C ALA A 73 -1.61 -1.75 13.10
N GLU A 74 -2.72 -1.41 12.46
CA GLU A 74 -3.78 -2.37 12.13
C GLU A 74 -3.29 -3.43 11.15
N PHE A 75 -2.47 -3.06 10.16
CA PHE A 75 -1.88 -4.01 9.22
C PHE A 75 -0.98 -5.03 9.94
N VAL A 76 -0.12 -4.58 10.87
CA VAL A 76 0.71 -5.48 11.68
C VAL A 76 -0.14 -6.37 12.59
N LYS A 77 -1.19 -5.82 13.22
CA LYS A 77 -2.13 -6.62 14.02
C LYS A 77 -2.87 -7.66 13.18
N HIS A 78 -3.26 -7.29 11.96
CA HIS A 78 -3.94 -8.17 11.04
C HIS A 78 -3.07 -9.37 10.64
N ALA A 79 -1.76 -9.16 10.53
CA ALA A 79 -0.77 -10.21 10.31
C ALA A 79 -0.56 -11.13 11.53
N GLY A 80 -1.32 -10.96 12.60
CA GLY A 80 -1.11 -11.67 13.87
C GLY A 80 -0.04 -11.03 14.76
N GLY A 81 0.40 -9.81 14.44
CA GLY A 81 1.27 -9.02 15.31
C GLY A 81 0.52 -8.47 16.52
N GLY A 82 1.25 -8.19 17.59
CA GLY A 82 0.69 -7.51 18.76
C GLY A 82 0.60 -5.99 18.57
N ASP A 83 0.28 -5.30 19.67
CA ASP A 83 0.52 -3.86 19.78
C ASP A 83 2.03 -3.58 19.73
N VAL A 84 2.49 -2.97 18.64
CA VAL A 84 3.90 -2.62 18.42
C VAL A 84 4.10 -1.11 18.49
N THR A 85 5.18 -0.68 19.13
CA THR A 85 5.49 0.75 19.34
C THR A 85 5.86 1.46 18.04
N ASN A 86 6.42 0.74 17.06
CA ASN A 86 6.80 1.29 15.76
C ASN A 86 6.36 0.36 14.61
N PRO A 87 5.08 0.43 14.20
CA PRO A 87 4.53 -0.48 13.20
C PRO A 87 5.25 -0.48 11.86
N LEU A 88 5.78 0.67 11.44
CA LEU A 88 6.46 0.81 10.15
C LEU A 88 7.71 -0.07 10.03
N ARG A 89 8.38 -0.39 11.14
CA ARG A 89 9.55 -1.29 11.14
C ARG A 89 9.20 -2.74 10.82
N HIS A 90 7.94 -3.12 10.98
CA HIS A 90 7.43 -4.47 10.71
C HIS A 90 6.83 -4.58 9.31
N ILE A 91 7.00 -3.55 8.47
CA ILE A 91 6.42 -3.48 7.13
C ILE A 91 7.57 -3.31 6.15
N VAL A 92 7.68 -4.27 5.22
CA VAL A 92 8.72 -4.27 4.20
C VAL A 92 8.13 -3.74 2.91
N VAL A 93 8.72 -2.68 2.37
CA VAL A 93 8.35 -2.13 1.05
C VAL A 93 9.09 -2.90 -0.03
N ASN A 94 8.34 -3.44 -0.99
CA ASN A 94 8.84 -4.16 -2.13
C ASN A 94 8.61 -3.28 -3.38
N PRO A 95 9.60 -2.46 -3.79
CA PRO A 95 9.46 -1.51 -4.89
C PRO A 95 9.39 -2.18 -6.29
N SER A 96 9.37 -3.50 -6.35
CA SER A 96 9.25 -4.27 -7.59
C SER A 96 8.05 -5.22 -7.51
N PRO A 97 7.11 -5.18 -8.47
CA PRO A 97 6.63 -6.44 -8.97
C PRO A 97 7.75 -6.93 -9.87
N SER A 98 8.55 -7.87 -9.38
CA SER A 98 9.00 -8.87 -10.33
C SER A 98 7.72 -9.42 -10.92
N VAL A 99 7.42 -8.98 -12.14
CA VAL A 99 6.53 -9.65 -13.07
C VAL A 99 7.17 -11.01 -13.27
N PHE A 100 6.98 -11.92 -12.31
CA PHE A 100 7.33 -13.31 -12.47
C PHE A 100 6.18 -13.91 -13.27
N LEU A 101 6.49 -14.02 -14.58
CA LEU A 101 5.89 -14.87 -15.60
C LEU A 101 4.59 -14.37 -16.25
#